data_AF-A0A7W5H531-F1
#
_entry.id   AF-A0A7W5H531-F1
#
_cell.length_a   1.000
_cell.length_b   1.000
_cell.length_c   1.000
_cell.angle_alpha   90.00
_cell.angle_beta   90.00
_cell.angle_gamma   90.00
#
_symmetry.space_group_name_H-M   'P 1'
#
loop_
_entity.id
_entity.type
_entity.pdbx_description
1 polymer ?
#
loop_
_entity_poly.entity_id
_entity_poly.type
_entity_poly.pdbx_seq_one_letter_code
_entity_poly.pdbx_strand_id
1 'polypeptide(L)'
;MKHTLFSLALLGIVVMTGCNSAPEELASQALLEAPPSEEILAALVQADKLDGTEDHVIGKCYVCQLGMNGKPEFTTEAHGYTAHMCSSYCRDHFTSDPDEVISNTEIPAKPENLAAH
;
A
#
# COMPACT_ATOMS: atom_id res chain seq x y z
N MET A 1 54.24 -11.46 -8.55
CA MET A 1 54.93 -12.32 -9.54
C MET A 1 54.72 -13.78 -9.19
N LYS A 2 53.78 -14.47 -9.85
CA LYS A 2 53.98 -15.78 -10.49
C LYS A 2 52.63 -16.17 -11.10
N HIS A 3 52.58 -16.10 -12.42
CA HIS A 3 51.50 -16.62 -13.23
C HIS A 3 51.58 -18.15 -13.18
N THR A 4 50.46 -18.81 -12.95
CA THR A 4 50.29 -20.21 -13.35
C THR A 4 49.04 -20.30 -14.18
N LEU A 5 49.26 -20.19 -15.49
CA LEU A 5 48.36 -20.52 -16.58
C LEU A 5 48.27 -22.05 -16.75
N PHE A 6 47.29 -22.47 -17.56
CA PHE A 6 46.97 -23.80 -18.09
C PHE A 6 45.99 -24.64 -17.25
N SER A 7 44.97 -25.30 -17.79
CA SER A 7 44.25 -25.30 -19.08
C SER A 7 43.32 -26.52 -18.98
N LEU A 8 42.04 -26.38 -19.30
CA LEU A 8 41.13 -27.37 -19.92
C LEU A 8 39.69 -26.87 -19.63
N ALA A 9 39.06 -26.12 -20.51
CA ALA A 9 38.29 -26.65 -21.64
C ALA A 9 37.29 -27.73 -21.20
N LEU A 10 36.06 -27.33 -20.90
CA LEU A 10 34.91 -28.12 -21.32
C LEU A 10 33.80 -27.20 -21.84
N LEU A 11 33.54 -27.41 -23.12
CA LEU A 11 32.39 -26.96 -23.88
C LEU A 11 31.07 -27.25 -23.16
N GLY A 12 30.16 -26.30 -23.18
CA GLY A 12 28.78 -26.47 -22.75
C GLY A 12 27.89 -25.37 -23.30
N ILE A 13 27.87 -25.21 -24.63
CA ILE A 13 26.88 -24.38 -25.33
C ILE A 13 25.55 -25.14 -25.28
N VAL A 14 24.57 -24.61 -24.54
CA VAL A 14 23.15 -24.95 -24.75
C VAL A 14 22.47 -23.66 -25.19
N VAL A 15 22.37 -23.48 -26.51
CA VAL A 15 21.40 -22.56 -27.11
C VAL A 15 20.12 -23.35 -27.30
N MET A 16 19.14 -23.11 -26.45
CA MET A 16 17.75 -23.43 -26.74
C MET A 16 16.99 -22.11 -26.80
N THR A 17 16.82 -21.61 -28.02
CA THR A 17 15.79 -20.63 -28.37
C THR A 17 14.42 -21.30 -28.18
N GLY A 18 13.88 -21.14 -26.98
CA GLY A 18 12.47 -21.40 -26.67
C GLY A 18 11.91 -20.16 -25.99
N CYS A 19 11.08 -19.41 -26.70
CA CYS A 19 10.29 -18.33 -26.12
C CYS A 19 9.22 -18.99 -25.23
N ASN A 20 9.56 -19.20 -23.96
CA ASN A 20 8.62 -19.59 -22.93
C ASN A 20 8.88 -18.71 -21.72
N SER A 21 8.49 -17.44 -21.85
CA SER A 21 8.45 -16.51 -20.74
C SER A 21 7.31 -16.94 -19.82
N ALA A 22 7.62 -17.80 -18.85
CA ALA A 22 6.82 -17.94 -17.64
C ALA A 22 7.28 -16.84 -16.67
N PRO A 23 6.39 -15.94 -16.22
CA PRO A 23 6.56 -15.20 -14.99
C PRO A 23 5.56 -15.75 -13.96
N GLU A 24 5.82 -16.93 -13.40
CA GLU A 24 4.91 -17.53 -12.40
C GLU A 24 5.49 -17.63 -10.97
N GLU A 25 6.69 -17.11 -10.70
CA GLU A 25 7.31 -17.29 -9.35
C GLU A 25 7.37 -16.04 -8.46
N LEU A 26 6.79 -14.90 -8.86
CA LEU A 26 6.66 -13.73 -7.98
C LEU A 26 5.21 -13.27 -7.72
N ALA A 27 4.22 -13.87 -8.38
CA ALA A 27 2.81 -13.53 -8.21
C ALA A 27 2.08 -14.41 -7.17
N SER A 28 2.72 -15.46 -6.66
CA SER A 28 2.05 -16.47 -5.83
C SER A 28 2.04 -16.19 -4.33
N GLN A 29 2.49 -15.00 -3.88
CA GLN A 29 2.46 -14.59 -2.47
C GLN A 29 1.59 -13.35 -2.22
N ALA A 30 0.91 -12.81 -3.24
CA ALA A 30 -0.04 -11.70 -3.12
C ALA A 30 -1.52 -12.16 -3.12
N LEU A 31 -1.78 -13.47 -3.15
CA LEU A 31 -3.10 -14.02 -3.40
C LEU A 31 -3.64 -14.74 -2.17
N LEU A 32 -4.22 -13.99 -1.22
CA LEU A 32 -5.32 -14.49 -0.37
C LEU A 32 -6.22 -13.37 0.21
N GLU A 33 -5.96 -12.09 -0.04
CA GLU A 33 -6.89 -11.04 0.35
C GLU A 33 -7.83 -10.75 -0.82
N ALA A 34 -9.14 -10.84 -0.56
CA ALA A 34 -10.14 -10.43 -1.53
C ALA A 34 -9.89 -8.95 -1.89
N PRO A 35 -10.12 -8.54 -3.16
CA PRO A 35 -10.03 -7.13 -3.50
C PRO A 35 -10.99 -6.32 -2.59
N PRO A 36 -10.61 -5.10 -2.21
CA PRO A 36 -11.49 -4.24 -1.41
C PRO A 36 -12.81 -4.03 -2.12
N SER A 37 -13.89 -3.87 -1.33
CA SER A 37 -15.17 -3.45 -1.88
C SER A 37 -15.08 -2.05 -2.49
N GLU A 38 -15.99 -1.74 -3.42
CA GLU A 38 -16.10 -0.40 -4.00
C GLU A 38 -16.37 0.66 -2.92
N GLU A 39 -17.09 0.29 -1.86
CA GLU A 39 -17.40 1.16 -0.71
C GLU A 39 -16.15 1.53 0.08
N ILE A 40 -15.25 0.57 0.33
CA ILE A 40 -13.97 0.80 1.00
C ILE A 40 -13.09 1.72 0.14
N LEU A 41 -12.99 1.44 -1.15
CA LEU A 41 -12.23 2.29 -2.08
C LEU A 41 -12.78 3.71 -2.12
N ALA A 42 -14.11 3.89 -2.15
CA ALA A 42 -14.74 5.19 -2.13
C ALA A 42 -14.48 5.94 -0.81
N ALA A 43 -14.49 5.24 0.32
CA ALA A 43 -14.15 5.82 1.62
C ALA A 43 -12.68 6.28 1.69
N LEU A 44 -11.76 5.49 1.14
CA LEU A 44 -10.34 5.85 1.06
C LEU A 44 -10.11 7.09 0.19
N VAL A 45 -10.73 7.15 -1.00
CA VAL A 45 -10.68 8.32 -1.89
C VAL A 45 -11.23 9.58 -1.20
N GLN A 46 -12.30 9.45 -0.41
CA GLN A 46 -12.86 10.59 0.33
C GLN A 46 -11.97 11.03 1.49
N ALA A 47 -11.38 10.08 2.22
CA ALA A 47 -10.49 10.38 3.33
C ALA A 47 -9.18 11.04 2.89
N ASP A 48 -8.64 10.65 1.73
CA ASP A 48 -7.45 11.26 1.09
C ASP A 48 -7.66 12.78 0.90
N LYS A 49 -8.86 13.19 0.50
CA LYS A 49 -9.20 14.59 0.23
C LYS A 49 -9.28 15.49 1.47
N LEU A 50 -9.26 14.92 2.68
CA LEU A 50 -9.57 15.64 3.92
C LEU A 50 -8.47 16.59 4.39
N ASP A 51 -7.22 16.32 4.05
CA ASP A 51 -6.10 17.24 4.32
C ASP A 51 -5.86 18.22 3.16
N GLY A 52 -6.55 18.04 2.04
CA GLY A 52 -6.50 18.92 0.89
C GLY A 52 -5.62 18.44 -0.25
N THR A 53 -4.96 17.28 -0.12
CA THR A 53 -4.24 16.62 -1.20
C THR A 53 -5.03 15.41 -1.74
N GLU A 54 -4.60 14.89 -2.89
CA GLU A 54 -5.10 13.64 -3.48
C GLU A 54 -3.88 12.82 -3.91
N ASP A 55 -3.11 12.38 -2.92
CA ASP A 55 -1.79 11.75 -3.07
C ASP A 55 -1.73 10.32 -2.50
N HIS A 56 -2.89 9.76 -2.18
CA HIS A 56 -3.05 8.45 -1.50
C HIS A 56 -2.36 8.40 -0.14
N VAL A 57 -2.29 9.55 0.54
CA VAL A 57 -1.74 9.68 1.90
C VAL A 57 -2.81 10.27 2.79
N ILE A 58 -3.40 9.42 3.64
CA ILE A 58 -4.47 9.81 4.55
C ILE A 58 -3.83 10.29 5.85
N GLY A 59 -3.69 11.62 5.98
CA GLY A 59 -3.09 12.27 7.14
C GLY A 59 -3.95 12.27 8.41
N LYS A 60 -5.22 11.85 8.33
CA LYS A 60 -6.17 11.80 9.46
C LYS A 60 -6.30 10.36 10.00
N CYS A 61 -6.31 10.22 11.32
CA CYS A 61 -6.33 8.91 11.98
C CYS A 61 -7.71 8.25 11.87
N TYR A 62 -7.82 7.14 11.13
CA TYR A 62 -9.05 6.38 10.95
C TYR A 62 -9.66 5.89 12.27
N VAL A 63 -8.85 5.32 13.16
CA VAL A 63 -9.33 4.80 14.47
C VAL A 63 -9.93 5.89 15.37
N CYS A 64 -9.58 7.16 15.12
CA CYS A 64 -10.15 8.30 15.84
C CYS A 64 -11.24 9.00 15.03
N GLN A 65 -11.94 8.27 14.15
CA GLN A 65 -12.97 8.78 13.24
C GLN A 65 -12.50 10.00 12.44
N LEU A 66 -11.23 10.00 12.01
CA LEU A 66 -10.60 11.08 11.23
C LEU A 66 -10.54 12.44 11.95
N GLY A 67 -10.85 12.49 13.26
CA GLY A 67 -10.84 13.71 14.07
C GLY A 67 -9.46 14.11 14.60
N MET A 68 -8.49 13.19 14.58
CA MET A 68 -7.11 13.44 15.01
C MET A 68 -6.15 13.40 13.82
N ASN A 69 -5.12 14.26 13.85
CA ASN A 69 -4.00 14.16 12.91
C ASN A 69 -3.19 12.88 13.20
N GLY A 70 -2.91 12.13 12.16
CA GLY A 70 -1.94 11.06 12.16
C GLY A 70 -0.51 11.58 12.29
N LYS A 71 0.43 10.66 12.54
CA LYS A 71 1.85 10.95 12.61
C LYS A 71 2.63 10.02 11.67
N PRO A 72 3.68 10.50 10.98
CA PRO A 72 4.49 9.67 10.09
C PRO A 72 5.15 8.46 10.80
N GLU A 73 5.39 8.56 12.10
CA GLU A 73 5.96 7.46 12.92
C GLU A 73 4.97 6.29 13.16
N PHE A 74 3.67 6.49 12.93
CA PHE A 74 2.62 5.47 13.09
C PHE A 74 1.89 5.24 11.76
N THR A 75 2.66 4.92 10.73
CA THR A 75 2.18 4.67 9.37
C THR A 75 1.86 3.19 9.15
N THR A 76 0.85 2.91 8.34
CA THR A 76 0.51 1.59 7.78
C THR A 76 -0.03 1.76 6.36
N GLU A 77 -0.13 0.67 5.61
CA GLU A 77 -0.72 0.65 4.27
C GLU A 77 -2.03 -0.14 4.28
N ALA A 78 -3.00 0.27 3.47
CA ALA A 78 -4.21 -0.49 3.18
C ALA A 78 -4.69 -0.17 1.76
N HIS A 79 -4.91 -1.18 0.93
CA HIS A 79 -5.46 -1.04 -0.43
C HIS A 79 -4.72 -0.02 -1.33
N GLY A 80 -3.41 0.10 -1.15
CA GLY A 80 -2.57 1.05 -1.90
C GLY A 80 -2.59 2.49 -1.38
N TYR A 81 -3.23 2.75 -0.23
CA TYR A 81 -3.16 4.00 0.49
C TYR A 81 -2.19 3.90 1.66
N THR A 82 -1.46 4.99 1.90
CA THR A 82 -0.70 5.20 3.13
C THR A 82 -1.61 5.86 4.16
N ALA A 83 -1.77 5.27 5.34
CA ALA A 83 -2.59 5.84 6.41
C ALA A 83 -1.73 6.20 7.63
N HIS A 84 -1.86 7.44 8.11
CA HIS A 84 -1.17 7.91 9.31
C HIS A 84 -2.06 7.82 10.54
N MET A 85 -1.60 7.12 11.57
CA MET A 85 -2.32 6.97 12.83
C MET A 85 -1.77 7.91 13.91
N CYS A 86 -2.59 8.27 14.90
CA CYS A 86 -2.18 9.24 15.93
C CYS A 86 -1.31 8.62 17.04
N SER A 87 -1.33 7.28 17.16
CA SER A 87 -0.60 6.49 18.15
C SER A 87 -0.26 5.09 17.61
N SER A 88 0.67 4.40 18.26
CA SER A 88 0.96 2.99 17.95
C SER A 88 -0.25 2.09 18.14
N TYR A 89 -1.06 2.33 19.18
CA TYR A 89 -2.30 1.59 19.41
C TYR A 89 -3.27 1.72 18.23
N CYS A 90 -3.45 2.93 17.69
CA CYS A 90 -4.33 3.15 16.55
C CYS A 90 -3.80 2.49 15.27
N ARG A 91 -2.48 2.48 15.05
CA ARG A 91 -1.87 1.70 13.97
C ARG A 91 -2.16 0.22 14.14
N ASP A 92 -1.87 -0.34 15.31
CA ASP A 92 -2.02 -1.77 15.55
C ASP A 92 -3.50 -2.21 15.45
N HIS A 93 -4.44 -1.35 15.89
CA HIS A 93 -5.88 -1.60 15.73
C HIS A 93 -6.31 -1.55 14.25
N PHE A 94 -5.88 -0.52 13.50
CA PHE A 94 -6.19 -0.40 12.08
C PHE A 94 -5.61 -1.56 11.26
N THR A 95 -4.36 -1.94 11.50
CA THR A 95 -3.71 -3.05 10.79
C THR A 95 -4.34 -4.41 11.10
N SER A 96 -5.05 -4.55 12.23
CA SER A 96 -5.72 -5.82 12.57
C SER A 96 -6.92 -6.13 11.67
N ASP A 97 -7.69 -5.10 11.29
CA ASP A 97 -8.82 -5.21 10.35
C ASP A 97 -9.10 -3.83 9.72
N PRO A 98 -8.36 -3.46 8.65
CA PRO A 98 -8.50 -2.15 8.04
C PRO A 98 -9.88 -1.95 7.43
N ASP A 99 -10.48 -3.01 6.89
CA ASP A 99 -11.77 -2.98 6.19
C ASP A 99 -12.92 -2.70 7.15
N GLU A 100 -12.92 -3.36 8.31
CA GLU A 100 -13.87 -3.09 9.39
C GLU A 100 -13.75 -1.63 9.87
N VAL A 101 -12.51 -1.15 10.09
CA VAL A 101 -12.31 0.22 10.56
C VAL A 101 -12.76 1.25 9.52
N ILE A 102 -12.38 1.07 8.25
CA ILE A 102 -12.78 1.96 7.15
C ILE A 102 -14.31 1.97 7.02
N SER A 103 -14.95 0.80 7.03
CA SER A 103 -16.40 0.68 6.85
C SER A 103 -17.21 1.30 8.00
N ASN A 104 -16.66 1.30 9.22
CA ASN A 104 -17.29 1.92 10.40
C ASN A 104 -16.92 3.39 10.61
N THR A 105 -16.08 3.95 9.74
CA THR A 105 -15.66 5.35 9.84
C THR A 105 -16.58 6.24 9.01
N GLU A 106 -17.25 7.18 9.66
CA GLU A 106 -17.99 8.23 8.95
C GLU A 106 -17.01 9.26 8.40
N ILE A 107 -16.92 9.36 7.07
CA ILE A 107 -16.05 10.34 6.42
C ILE A 107 -16.78 11.69 6.40
N PRO A 108 -16.24 12.74 7.05
CA PRO A 108 -16.86 14.06 7.00
C PRO A 108 -16.83 14.58 5.56
N ALA A 109 -17.98 15.06 5.07
CA ALA A 109 -18.00 15.76 3.80
C ALA A 109 -17.06 16.97 3.87
N LYS A 110 -16.10 17.05 2.96
CA LYS A 110 -15.32 18.29 2.78
C LYS A 110 -16.34 19.41 2.51
N PRO A 111 -16.26 20.56 3.19
CA PRO A 111 -17.14 21.68 2.88
C PRO A 111 -16.75 22.24 1.49
N GLU A 112 -17.28 21.66 0.43
CA GLU A 112 -17.02 22.08 -0.96
C GLU A 112 -17.70 23.41 -1.33
N ASN A 113 -18.28 24.16 -0.38
CA ASN A 113 -18.90 25.45 -0.68
C ASN A 113 -18.97 26.42 0.51
N LEU A 114 -17.83 26.87 1.03
CA LEU A 114 -17.78 28.01 1.97
C LEU A 114 -16.67 29.01 1.62
N ALA A 115 -16.63 29.49 0.37
CA ALA A 115 -15.93 30.72 0.00
C ALA A 115 -16.41 31.25 -1.36
N ALA A 116 -17.68 31.67 -1.41
CA ALA A 116 -18.15 32.63 -2.41
C ALA A 116 -18.88 33.77 -1.67
N HIS A 117 -18.11 34.67 -1.04
CA HIS A 117 -18.56 35.99 -0.61
C HIS A 117 -17.42 36.98 -0.72
#